data_AF-A0A369SBU1-F1
#
_entry.id   AF-A0A369SBU1-F1
#
_cell.length_a   1.000
_cell.length_b   1.000
_cell.length_c   1.000
_cell.angle_alpha   90.00
_cell.angle_beta   90.00
_cell.angle_gamma   90.00
#
_symmetry.space_group_name_H-M   'P 1'
#
loop_
_entity.id
_entity.type
_entity.pdbx_description
1 polymer ?
#
loop_
_entity_poly.entity_id
_entity_poly.type
_entity_poly.pdbx_seq_one_letter_code
_entity_poly.pdbx_strand_id
1 'polypeptide(L)'
;MAPKRKAPQNNSNGSADIDYNRMDLKKLKNECKKRNLDESGKKAEVIARLCNSDQQDHVANEAINKRTKSSENVEPQSCPTSINVQVKKSAKVDDSYDGPKPCTIYADYHCVLEQSNSQDGENNNCIIQLIDCTYFYYVWMRSSCEEEEDNCALNGPVDNIKDAIKMFNRKFKDLTKNNWSNRGNFIPYPGQYILIEMVEEDQGCTATSTSANTGEVSNDKPGRETLKLMEFISDKRYLEIAIENIGIHEKVFPSCVVNKGLIVWGFSILEDIEEALQNGEFKLVQELSKSFYHGLSYSRYGGKKLVDNEWKLNRLRKELQLLMDVWIARDLVKETTVLNDENQSLTAYYHALNVKLTLMNPGDEIYNTIENYFMSTRYSATEITHIWQMDRPGEDERFALHDAIQNRRLLWFCTHAASTASILKYGLRISPLTNEFVGPALCFNSTVADGLRYLKSLHHGIIFLAEVALGKEHQFKGVGSNRSLTAASQGCDSVVVSGDRFTDPENDSKIRFHGKEVPIHQGMAIEPEAFGNFYGNAYFIYNESQIRLRYIIRAKREY
;
A
#
# COMPACT_ATOMS: atom_id res chain seq x y z
N MET A 1 2.96 -73.40 22.81
CA MET A 1 3.72 -72.46 21.94
C MET A 1 3.29 -71.05 22.27
N ALA A 2 4.23 -70.18 22.65
CA ALA A 2 4.00 -68.75 22.90
C ALA A 2 4.30 -67.94 21.63
N PRO A 3 3.76 -66.71 21.50
CA PRO A 3 4.58 -65.65 20.93
C PRO A 3 4.48 -64.29 21.64
N LYS A 4 5.54 -63.51 21.42
CA LYS A 4 5.91 -62.20 21.99
C LYS A 4 5.39 -61.02 21.15
N ARG A 5 5.32 -59.85 21.83
CA ARG A 5 4.90 -58.48 21.42
C ARG A 5 5.76 -57.77 20.35
N LYS A 6 5.18 -56.79 19.61
CA LYS A 6 5.61 -55.36 19.54
C LYS A 6 4.66 -54.41 18.76
N ALA A 7 4.30 -53.30 19.43
CA ALA A 7 4.21 -51.86 19.06
C ALA A 7 3.44 -51.29 17.82
N PRO A 8 2.98 -50.00 17.86
CA PRO A 8 1.87 -49.45 17.05
C PRO A 8 2.29 -48.45 15.95
N GLN A 9 1.41 -48.21 14.95
CA GLN A 9 1.53 -47.09 14.00
C GLN A 9 0.17 -46.44 13.63
N ASN A 10 0.20 -45.10 13.67
CA ASN A 10 -0.56 -44.04 12.97
C ASN A 10 -1.81 -44.36 12.16
N ASN A 11 -2.91 -43.66 12.47
CA ASN A 11 -4.07 -43.49 11.57
C ASN A 11 -4.18 -42.04 11.07
N SER A 12 -4.09 -41.90 9.75
CA SER A 12 -4.50 -40.77 8.92
C SER A 12 -6.01 -40.87 8.60
N ASN A 13 -6.78 -39.80 8.75
CA ASN A 13 -8.18 -39.73 8.30
C ASN A 13 -8.31 -38.88 7.02
N GLY A 14 -8.71 -39.51 5.91
CA GLY A 14 -9.26 -38.88 4.71
C GLY A 14 -10.78 -39.09 4.63
N SER A 15 -11.52 -38.15 4.04
CA SER A 15 -12.98 -38.14 3.95
C SER A 15 -13.52 -39.15 2.91
N ALA A 16 -14.60 -39.85 3.25
CA ALA A 16 -15.33 -40.77 2.38
C ALA A 16 -16.65 -40.15 1.90
N ASP A 17 -16.98 -40.33 0.63
CA ASP A 17 -18.18 -39.83 -0.07
C ASP A 17 -19.46 -40.54 0.42
N ILE A 18 -20.51 -39.80 0.81
CA ILE A 18 -21.68 -40.33 1.55
C ILE A 18 -22.91 -40.45 0.62
N ASP A 19 -23.45 -41.67 0.44
CA ASP A 19 -24.69 -41.91 -0.33
C ASP A 19 -25.96 -41.71 0.55
N TYR A 20 -26.56 -40.52 0.47
CA TYR A 20 -27.76 -40.14 1.23
C TYR A 20 -29.03 -40.91 0.85
N ASN A 21 -29.10 -41.53 -0.34
CA ASN A 21 -30.30 -42.26 -0.76
C ASN A 21 -30.57 -43.49 0.11
N ARG A 22 -29.50 -44.04 0.71
CA ARG A 22 -29.54 -45.22 1.59
C ARG A 22 -29.86 -44.89 3.05
N MET A 23 -29.93 -43.61 3.41
CA MET A 23 -30.23 -43.19 4.79
C MET A 23 -31.74 -43.08 5.05
N ASP A 24 -32.15 -43.30 6.30
CA ASP A 24 -33.51 -43.01 6.74
C ASP A 24 -33.72 -41.51 7.01
N LEU A 25 -34.98 -41.06 7.02
CA LEU A 25 -35.31 -39.63 7.15
C LEU A 25 -34.80 -39.03 8.46
N LYS A 26 -34.68 -39.83 9.53
CA LYS A 26 -34.23 -39.35 10.84
C LYS A 26 -32.73 -39.06 10.83
N LYS A 27 -31.94 -39.91 10.19
CA LYS A 27 -30.50 -39.68 9.97
C LYS A 27 -30.24 -38.49 9.06
N LEU A 28 -31.03 -38.34 7.99
CA LEU A 28 -30.91 -37.21 7.06
C LEU A 28 -31.17 -35.86 7.76
N LYS A 29 -32.21 -35.76 8.60
CA LYS A 29 -32.48 -34.52 9.36
C LYS A 29 -31.40 -34.21 10.39
N ASN A 30 -30.85 -35.22 11.06
CA ASN A 30 -29.72 -35.04 11.98
C ASN A 30 -28.47 -34.52 11.25
N GLU A 31 -28.24 -34.96 10.02
CA GLU A 31 -27.10 -34.48 9.22
C GLU A 31 -27.30 -33.03 8.75
N CYS A 32 -28.54 -32.64 8.38
CA CYS A 32 -28.88 -31.23 8.17
C CYS A 32 -28.60 -30.39 9.42
N LYS A 33 -29.01 -30.88 10.60
CA LYS A 33 -28.82 -30.19 11.87
C LYS A 33 -27.35 -29.94 12.20
N LYS A 34 -26.47 -30.93 11.98
CA LYS A 34 -25.02 -30.76 12.18
C LYS A 34 -24.41 -29.68 11.27
N ARG A 35 -25.02 -29.45 10.10
CA ARG A 35 -24.58 -28.48 9.09
C ARG A 35 -25.35 -27.17 9.15
N ASN A 36 -26.18 -26.96 10.18
CA ASN A 36 -27.08 -25.80 10.31
C ASN A 36 -28.00 -25.58 9.09
N LEU A 37 -28.47 -26.66 8.46
CA LEU A 37 -29.43 -26.65 7.36
C LEU A 37 -30.85 -26.92 7.85
N ASP A 38 -31.86 -26.42 7.13
CA ASP A 38 -33.27 -26.67 7.44
C ASP A 38 -33.61 -28.17 7.45
N GLU A 39 -34.36 -28.61 8.47
CA GLU A 39 -34.75 -30.02 8.71
C GLU A 39 -36.15 -30.35 8.18
N SER A 40 -36.88 -29.36 7.65
CA SER A 40 -38.24 -29.53 7.13
C SER A 40 -38.25 -30.13 5.72
N GLY A 41 -39.35 -30.81 5.37
CA GLY A 41 -39.58 -31.37 4.03
C GLY A 41 -39.61 -32.90 3.93
N LYS A 42 -39.91 -33.39 2.72
CA LYS A 42 -39.94 -34.83 2.37
C LYS A 42 -38.53 -35.36 2.13
N LYS A 43 -38.34 -36.68 2.20
CA LYS A 43 -37.02 -37.34 2.10
C LYS A 43 -36.19 -36.88 0.90
N ALA A 44 -36.81 -36.74 -0.28
CA ALA A 44 -36.12 -36.28 -1.49
C ALA A 44 -35.61 -34.82 -1.39
N GLU A 45 -36.36 -33.94 -0.73
CA GLU A 45 -35.99 -32.53 -0.55
C GLU A 45 -34.81 -32.39 0.44
N VAL A 46 -34.83 -33.16 1.52
CA VAL A 46 -33.74 -33.20 2.51
C VAL A 46 -32.46 -33.78 1.89
N ILE A 47 -32.57 -34.82 1.06
CA ILE A 47 -31.44 -35.38 0.30
C ILE A 47 -30.87 -34.36 -0.67
N ALA A 48 -31.71 -33.69 -1.47
CA ALA A 48 -31.25 -32.67 -2.41
C ALA A 48 -30.50 -31.53 -1.70
N ARG A 49 -30.98 -31.13 -0.52
CA ARG A 49 -30.35 -30.08 0.31
C ARG A 49 -28.97 -30.49 0.82
N LEU A 50 -28.81 -31.75 1.26
CA LEU A 50 -27.53 -32.29 1.68
C LEU A 50 -26.56 -32.48 0.50
N CYS A 51 -27.03 -32.95 -0.64
CA CYS A 51 -26.22 -33.06 -1.86
C CYS A 51 -25.72 -31.69 -2.36
N ASN A 52 -26.56 -30.65 -2.31
CA ASN A 52 -26.15 -29.30 -2.69
C ASN A 52 -25.12 -28.71 -1.73
N SER A 53 -25.24 -29.00 -0.43
CA SER A 53 -24.23 -28.63 0.58
C SER A 53 -22.89 -29.31 0.29
N ASP A 54 -22.90 -30.60 -0.05
CA ASP A 54 -21.67 -31.33 -0.39
C ASP A 54 -21.04 -30.82 -1.68
N GLN A 55 -21.84 -30.41 -2.67
CA GLN A 55 -21.35 -29.80 -3.90
C GLN A 55 -20.72 -28.42 -3.64
N GLN A 56 -21.26 -27.62 -2.72
CA GLN A 56 -20.64 -26.34 -2.33
C GLN A 56 -19.30 -26.55 -1.60
N ASP A 57 -19.22 -27.55 -0.72
CA ASP A 57 -17.97 -27.93 -0.06
C ASP A 57 -16.96 -28.55 -1.05
N HIS A 58 -17.41 -29.29 -2.07
CA HIS A 58 -16.57 -29.79 -3.15
C HIS A 58 -16.08 -28.68 -4.07
N VAL A 59 -16.88 -27.67 -4.40
CA VAL A 59 -16.44 -26.51 -5.20
C VAL A 59 -15.46 -25.64 -4.42
N ALA A 60 -15.66 -25.47 -3.11
CA ALA A 60 -14.71 -24.80 -2.24
C ALA A 60 -13.38 -25.58 -2.12
N ASN A 61 -13.44 -26.91 -1.99
CA ASN A 61 -12.25 -27.76 -1.90
C ASN A 61 -11.57 -28.02 -3.26
N GLU A 62 -12.28 -28.02 -4.39
CA GLU A 62 -11.70 -28.05 -5.74
C GLU A 62 -11.06 -26.71 -6.12
N ALA A 63 -11.60 -25.58 -5.64
CA ALA A 63 -10.92 -24.28 -5.75
C ALA A 63 -9.61 -24.23 -4.92
N ILE A 64 -9.54 -25.00 -3.83
CA ILE A 64 -8.33 -25.15 -2.99
C ILE A 64 -7.34 -26.17 -3.61
N ASN A 65 -7.81 -27.29 -4.17
CA ASN A 65 -6.97 -28.35 -4.73
C ASN A 65 -6.52 -28.08 -6.19
N LYS A 66 -7.26 -27.29 -7.00
CA LYS A 66 -6.74 -26.76 -8.28
C LYS A 66 -5.59 -25.76 -8.07
N ARG A 67 -5.45 -25.21 -6.86
CA ARG A 67 -4.30 -24.40 -6.44
C ARG A 67 -3.04 -25.23 -6.12
N THR A 68 -3.11 -26.58 -6.09
CA THR A 68 -2.01 -27.43 -5.58
C THR A 68 -1.43 -28.46 -6.57
N LYS A 69 -1.90 -28.58 -7.83
CA LYS A 69 -1.42 -29.65 -8.73
C LYS A 69 -1.11 -29.31 -10.20
N SER A 70 -1.02 -28.05 -10.62
CA SER A 70 -0.61 -27.74 -12.00
C SER A 70 0.31 -26.52 -12.08
N SER A 71 1.61 -26.74 -11.89
CA SER A 71 2.67 -26.01 -12.60
C SER A 71 4.02 -26.69 -12.37
N GLU A 72 4.27 -27.79 -13.08
CA GLU A 72 5.53 -27.91 -13.82
C GLU A 72 5.21 -27.59 -15.28
N ASN A 73 5.92 -26.58 -15.80
CA ASN A 73 6.05 -26.09 -17.17
C ASN A 73 5.06 -25.04 -17.72
N VAL A 74 5.65 -23.84 -17.87
CA VAL A 74 5.38 -22.67 -18.74
C VAL A 74 4.44 -21.57 -18.17
N GLU A 75 5.08 -20.43 -17.85
CA GLU A 75 4.60 -19.23 -17.11
C GLU A 75 3.82 -18.20 -17.96
N PRO A 76 2.86 -17.51 -17.31
CA PRO A 76 2.81 -16.04 -17.30
C PRO A 76 2.80 -15.47 -15.87
N GLN A 77 3.56 -14.39 -15.66
CA GLN A 77 3.91 -13.80 -14.35
C GLN A 77 2.77 -13.01 -13.67
N SER A 78 2.52 -13.31 -12.39
CA SER A 78 1.73 -12.51 -11.44
C SER A 78 2.48 -12.42 -10.10
N CYS A 79 2.35 -11.28 -9.40
CA CYS A 79 3.13 -10.90 -8.22
C CYS A 79 3.16 -11.96 -7.08
N PRO A 80 4.32 -12.21 -6.44
CA PRO A 80 4.44 -13.26 -5.44
C PRO A 80 3.91 -12.84 -4.06
N THR A 81 2.81 -13.45 -3.64
CA THR A 81 2.41 -13.55 -2.23
C THR A 81 2.90 -14.90 -1.71
N SER A 82 4.10 -14.96 -1.11
CA SER A 82 4.56 -15.96 -0.12
C SER A 82 6.05 -15.76 0.16
N ILE A 83 6.38 -15.12 1.29
CA ILE A 83 7.75 -15.09 1.81
C ILE A 83 7.98 -16.41 2.54
N ASN A 84 8.97 -17.18 2.10
CA ASN A 84 9.53 -18.29 2.87
C ASN A 84 10.10 -17.73 4.18
N VAL A 85 9.51 -18.13 5.31
CA VAL A 85 9.98 -17.78 6.64
C VAL A 85 11.32 -18.46 6.89
N GLN A 86 12.41 -17.75 6.63
CA GLN A 86 13.69 -18.02 7.26
C GLN A 86 13.71 -17.34 8.64
N VAL A 87 14.30 -18.04 9.61
CA VAL A 87 14.18 -17.84 11.06
C VAL A 87 14.50 -16.40 11.48
N LYS A 88 13.50 -15.72 12.07
CA LYS A 88 13.57 -14.40 12.71
C LYS A 88 14.69 -14.35 13.75
N LYS A 89 15.57 -13.35 13.71
CA LYS A 89 16.36 -12.96 14.89
C LYS A 89 15.39 -12.42 15.95
N SER A 90 15.50 -12.90 17.19
CA SER A 90 14.61 -12.54 18.30
C SER A 90 14.87 -11.11 18.78
N ALA A 91 13.82 -10.35 19.05
CA ALA A 91 13.92 -9.02 19.67
C ALA A 91 14.74 -9.06 20.98
N LYS A 92 15.50 -7.99 21.24
CA LYS A 92 16.34 -7.84 22.44
C LYS A 92 15.49 -7.44 23.66
N VAL A 93 15.81 -8.01 24.81
CA VAL A 93 15.24 -7.59 26.10
C VAL A 93 15.58 -6.12 26.36
N ASP A 94 14.60 -5.35 26.83
CA ASP A 94 14.73 -3.91 27.12
C ASP A 94 15.93 -3.63 28.05
N ASP A 95 16.72 -2.60 27.75
CA ASP A 95 17.96 -2.32 28.48
C ASP A 95 17.72 -1.91 29.94
N SER A 96 16.53 -1.42 30.26
CA SER A 96 16.12 -1.10 31.63
C SER A 96 15.59 -2.31 32.41
N TYR A 97 15.55 -3.50 31.81
CA TYR A 97 15.16 -4.73 32.51
C TYR A 97 16.18 -5.09 33.60
N ASP A 98 15.71 -5.07 34.84
CA ASP A 98 16.48 -5.32 36.07
C ASP A 98 16.20 -6.71 36.70
N GLY A 99 15.38 -7.53 36.05
CA GLY A 99 15.02 -8.86 36.52
C GLY A 99 16.09 -9.94 36.30
N PRO A 100 15.76 -11.21 36.60
CA PRO A 100 16.72 -12.32 36.56
C PRO A 100 17.33 -12.56 35.17
N LYS A 101 18.63 -12.84 35.15
CA LYS A 101 19.42 -13.18 33.94
C LYS A 101 20.09 -14.56 34.13
N PRO A 102 20.37 -15.33 33.06
CA PRO A 102 20.11 -15.02 31.65
C PRO A 102 18.63 -15.14 31.29
N CYS A 103 18.20 -14.33 30.32
CA CYS A 103 16.82 -14.26 29.87
C CYS A 103 16.72 -13.84 28.40
N THR A 104 15.58 -14.17 27.78
CA THR A 104 15.25 -13.83 26.38
C THR A 104 13.79 -13.44 26.27
N ILE A 105 13.40 -12.78 25.18
CA ILE A 105 11.97 -12.56 24.90
C ILE A 105 11.35 -13.88 24.44
N TYR A 106 10.20 -14.24 25.01
CA TYR A 106 9.45 -15.43 24.63
C TYR A 106 8.72 -15.20 23.30
N ALA A 107 9.11 -15.96 22.27
CA ALA A 107 8.48 -15.97 20.95
C ALA A 107 8.27 -14.54 20.39
N ASP A 108 7.03 -14.18 20.06
CA ASP A 108 6.65 -12.88 19.51
C ASP A 108 6.02 -11.93 20.54
N TYR A 109 5.99 -12.30 21.83
CA TYR A 109 5.28 -11.56 22.88
C TYR A 109 6.06 -10.33 23.37
N HIS A 110 6.14 -9.35 22.48
CA HIS A 110 6.78 -8.06 22.69
C HIS A 110 6.08 -6.97 21.87
N CYS A 111 5.81 -5.82 22.48
CA CYS A 111 5.27 -4.66 21.77
C CYS A 111 5.67 -3.33 22.40
N VAL A 112 5.69 -2.30 21.56
CA VAL A 112 5.78 -0.89 21.93
C VAL A 112 4.43 -0.26 21.60
N LEU A 113 3.91 0.49 22.56
CA LEU A 113 2.63 1.15 22.52
C LEU A 113 2.84 2.66 22.70
N GLU A 114 2.01 3.47 22.06
CA GLU A 114 2.05 4.93 22.22
C GLU A 114 0.65 5.51 22.43
N GLN A 115 0.55 6.49 23.32
CA GLN A 115 -0.65 7.25 23.60
C GLN A 115 -0.34 8.75 23.51
N SER A 116 -1.08 9.47 22.66
CA SER A 116 -0.98 10.92 22.56
C SER A 116 -2.05 11.60 23.43
N ASN A 117 -1.63 12.37 24.44
CA ASN A 117 -2.54 13.19 25.24
C ASN A 117 -2.65 14.60 24.63
N SER A 118 -3.84 14.95 24.14
CA SER A 118 -4.07 16.17 23.36
C SER A 118 -4.10 17.48 24.15
N GLN A 119 -3.95 17.45 25.48
CA GLN A 119 -4.07 18.64 26.33
C GLN A 119 -2.71 19.23 26.76
N ASP A 120 -1.72 18.41 27.09
CA ASP A 120 -0.43 18.89 27.63
C ASP A 120 0.78 18.61 26.73
N GLY A 121 0.58 17.92 25.60
CA GLY A 121 1.65 17.70 24.62
C GLY A 121 2.69 16.67 25.02
N GLU A 122 2.48 15.89 26.09
CA GLU A 122 3.32 14.76 26.47
C GLU A 122 2.85 13.46 25.80
N ASN A 123 3.81 12.68 25.30
CA ASN A 123 3.58 11.36 24.71
C ASN A 123 3.95 10.30 25.74
N ASN A 124 3.01 9.40 26.03
CA ASN A 124 3.28 8.24 26.86
C ASN A 124 3.59 7.06 25.95
N ASN A 125 4.79 6.51 26.08
CA ASN A 125 5.16 5.25 25.47
C ASN A 125 5.12 4.13 26.52
N CYS A 126 4.77 2.93 26.08
CA CYS A 126 4.71 1.76 26.93
C CYS A 126 5.29 0.55 26.19
N ILE A 127 6.34 -0.05 26.75
CA ILE A 127 6.90 -1.32 26.29
C ILE A 127 6.32 -2.44 27.12
N ILE A 128 5.95 -3.55 26.49
CA ILE A 128 5.54 -4.78 27.17
C ILE A 128 6.35 -5.93 26.58
N GLN A 129 7.04 -6.70 27.42
CA GLN A 129 7.83 -7.86 27.04
C GLN A 129 7.50 -9.07 27.91
N LEU A 130 7.22 -10.20 27.29
CA LEU A 130 7.18 -11.49 27.97
C LEU A 130 8.61 -12.07 27.99
N ILE A 131 9.21 -12.11 29.17
CA ILE A 131 10.58 -12.54 29.41
C ILE A 131 10.58 -14.01 29.85
N ASP A 132 11.35 -14.82 29.14
CA ASP A 132 11.69 -16.20 29.44
C ASP A 132 13.03 -16.26 30.17
N CYS A 133 13.00 -16.66 31.45
CA CYS A 133 14.17 -16.98 32.25
C CYS A 133 14.19 -18.48 32.52
N THR A 134 15.37 -19.06 32.74
CA THR A 134 15.63 -20.51 32.90
C THR A 134 14.55 -21.36 33.59
N TYR A 135 13.90 -20.86 34.65
CA TYR A 135 12.87 -21.58 35.41
C TYR A 135 11.54 -20.84 35.56
N PHE A 136 11.48 -19.57 35.17
CA PHE A 136 10.34 -18.70 35.44
C PHE A 136 10.14 -17.70 34.30
N TYR A 137 8.89 -17.30 34.09
CA TYR A 137 8.53 -16.27 33.15
C TYR A 137 8.14 -14.98 33.89
N TYR A 138 8.38 -13.84 33.24
CA TYR A 138 8.03 -12.52 33.74
C TYR A 138 7.38 -11.69 32.63
N VAL A 139 6.49 -10.77 32.99
CA VAL A 139 6.00 -9.74 32.07
C VAL A 139 6.59 -8.41 32.50
N TRP A 140 7.60 -7.96 31.77
CA TRP A 140 8.22 -6.66 31.91
C TRP A 140 7.38 -5.59 31.24
N MET A 141 7.26 -4.44 31.88
CA MET A 141 6.59 -3.26 31.34
C MET A 141 7.38 -2.01 31.70
N ARG A 142 7.56 -1.10 30.76
CA ARG A 142 8.15 0.22 31.01
C ARG A 142 7.27 1.30 30.40
N SER A 143 6.85 2.24 31.22
CA SER A 143 5.97 3.37 30.89
C SER A 143 6.79 4.66 30.96
N SER A 144 6.58 5.60 30.03
CA SER A 144 7.14 6.96 30.14
C SER A 144 6.16 7.96 30.75
N CYS A 145 5.06 7.49 31.36
CA CYS A 145 4.05 8.35 31.96
C CYS A 145 4.57 8.96 33.27
N GLU A 146 4.81 10.27 33.31
CA GLU A 146 5.36 10.97 34.48
C GLU A 146 4.46 10.95 35.74
N GLU A 147 3.17 10.61 35.59
CA GLU A 147 2.22 10.47 36.70
C GLU A 147 2.33 9.15 37.49
N GLU A 148 3.08 8.15 36.99
CA GLU A 148 3.30 6.89 37.70
C GLU A 148 4.56 6.97 38.59
N GLU A 149 4.42 6.72 39.91
CA GLU A 149 5.55 6.74 40.86
C GLU A 149 6.65 5.70 40.53
N ASP A 150 6.34 4.71 39.67
CA ASP A 150 7.26 3.66 39.20
C ASP A 150 7.07 3.45 37.68
N ASN A 151 7.99 3.99 36.87
CA ASN A 151 7.97 3.93 35.40
C ASN A 151 8.23 2.51 34.84
N CYS A 152 8.47 1.53 35.70
CA CYS A 152 8.81 0.16 35.34
C CYS A 152 8.03 -0.83 36.21
N ALA A 153 7.49 -1.88 35.61
CA ALA A 153 6.76 -2.93 36.32
C ALA A 153 7.18 -4.32 35.84
N LEU A 154 7.75 -5.10 36.76
CA LEU A 154 8.11 -6.49 36.54
C LEU A 154 7.08 -7.42 37.21
N ASN A 155 6.23 -8.06 36.40
CA ASN A 155 5.21 -8.96 36.92
C ASN A 155 5.65 -10.42 36.83
N GLY A 156 5.64 -11.13 37.96
CA GLY A 156 6.08 -12.53 38.09
C GLY A 156 6.72 -12.75 39.47
N PRO A 157 7.45 -13.87 39.67
CA PRO A 157 7.64 -14.98 38.75
C PRO A 157 6.37 -15.82 38.54
N VAL A 158 6.26 -16.44 37.37
CA VAL A 158 5.31 -17.54 37.10
C VAL A 158 6.06 -18.73 36.50
N ASP A 159 5.76 -19.93 36.94
CA ASP A 159 6.41 -21.18 36.52
C ASP A 159 5.75 -21.82 35.27
N ASN A 160 4.62 -21.27 34.82
CA ASN A 160 3.84 -21.75 33.69
C ASN A 160 3.70 -20.68 32.60
N ILE A 161 4.17 -21.02 31.40
CA ILE A 161 4.08 -20.13 30.22
C ILE A 161 2.65 -19.71 29.88
N LYS A 162 1.64 -20.56 30.11
CA LYS A 162 0.24 -20.21 29.82
C LYS A 162 -0.25 -19.06 30.69
N ASP A 163 0.16 -19.02 31.95
CA ASP A 163 -0.22 -17.97 32.89
C ASP A 163 0.51 -16.67 32.54
N ALA A 164 1.78 -16.77 32.14
CA ALA A 164 2.57 -15.64 31.66
C ALA A 164 1.99 -15.01 30.37
N ILE A 165 1.59 -15.83 29.40
CA ILE A 165 0.88 -15.38 28.18
C ILE A 165 -0.45 -14.71 28.55
N LYS A 166 -1.20 -15.25 29.50
CA LYS A 166 -2.46 -14.65 29.97
C LYS A 166 -2.22 -13.29 30.63
N MET A 167 -1.15 -13.15 31.42
CA MET A 167 -0.75 -11.88 32.03
C MET A 167 -0.38 -10.84 30.98
N PHE A 168 0.42 -11.22 29.97
CA PHE A 168 0.77 -10.34 28.84
C PHE A 168 -0.49 -9.89 28.09
N ASN A 169 -1.34 -10.84 27.68
CA ASN A 169 -2.55 -10.55 26.92
C ASN A 169 -3.52 -9.64 27.69
N ARG A 170 -3.61 -9.81 29.01
CA ARG A 170 -4.40 -8.93 29.88
C ARG A 170 -3.85 -7.51 29.86
N LYS A 171 -2.55 -7.31 30.13
CA LYS A 171 -1.92 -5.98 30.09
C LYS A 171 -2.11 -5.31 28.73
N PHE A 172 -1.84 -6.03 27.64
CA PHE A 172 -2.04 -5.52 26.29
C PHE A 172 -3.49 -5.08 26.04
N LYS A 173 -4.46 -5.90 26.46
CA LYS A 173 -5.89 -5.60 26.31
C LYS A 173 -6.35 -4.44 27.18
N ASP A 174 -5.83 -4.31 28.39
CA ASP A 174 -6.18 -3.23 29.31
C ASP A 174 -5.69 -1.87 28.78
N LEU A 175 -4.52 -1.84 28.12
CA LEU A 175 -3.93 -0.62 27.56
C LEU A 175 -4.51 -0.24 26.18
N THR A 176 -4.92 -1.22 25.38
CA THR A 176 -5.28 -1.01 23.96
C THR A 176 -6.73 -1.31 23.61
N LYS A 177 -7.47 -2.01 24.49
CA LYS A 177 -8.77 -2.67 24.22
C LYS A 177 -8.76 -3.74 23.11
N ASN A 178 -7.59 -4.09 22.59
CA ASN A 178 -7.44 -5.11 21.53
C ASN A 178 -6.98 -6.45 22.13
N ASN A 179 -7.26 -7.56 21.42
CA ASN A 179 -6.73 -8.87 21.81
C ASN A 179 -5.41 -9.12 21.08
N TRP A 180 -4.35 -9.53 21.80
CA TRP A 180 -3.02 -9.81 21.21
C TRP A 180 -3.05 -10.83 20.07
N SER A 181 -3.93 -11.84 20.16
CA SER A 181 -4.11 -12.86 19.13
C SER A 181 -4.69 -12.32 17.83
N ASN A 182 -5.38 -11.17 17.86
CA ASN A 182 -5.97 -10.50 16.69
C ASN A 182 -5.30 -9.14 16.41
N ARG A 183 -4.05 -8.95 16.84
CA ARG A 183 -3.34 -7.67 16.69
C ARG A 183 -3.10 -7.25 15.23
N GLY A 184 -3.21 -8.17 14.27
CA GLY A 184 -3.18 -7.84 12.84
C GLY A 184 -4.38 -7.00 12.37
N ASN A 185 -5.48 -7.00 13.12
CA ASN A 185 -6.68 -6.19 12.89
C ASN A 185 -6.86 -5.17 14.03
N PHE A 186 -5.79 -4.44 14.36
CA PHE A 186 -5.78 -3.49 15.47
C PHE A 186 -6.74 -2.32 15.21
N ILE A 187 -7.57 -1.98 16.21
CA ILE A 187 -8.49 -0.85 16.15
C ILE A 187 -8.09 0.17 17.23
N PRO A 188 -7.70 1.41 16.87
CA PRO A 188 -7.39 2.45 17.85
C PRO A 188 -8.66 2.95 18.54
N TYR A 189 -8.56 3.22 19.85
CA TYR A 189 -9.67 3.74 20.67
C TYR A 189 -9.31 5.07 21.33
N PRO A 190 -10.28 6.00 21.51
CA PRO A 190 -10.04 7.24 22.24
C PRO A 190 -9.48 7.02 23.65
N GLY A 191 -8.39 7.73 23.96
CA GLY A 191 -7.71 7.66 25.26
C GLY A 191 -7.08 6.30 25.57
N GLN A 192 -6.78 5.48 24.56
CA GLN A 192 -6.09 4.20 24.71
C GLN A 192 -4.78 4.23 23.95
N TYR A 193 -3.88 3.32 24.30
CA TYR A 193 -2.63 3.12 23.59
C TYR A 193 -2.86 2.51 22.22
N ILE A 194 -2.04 2.93 21.26
CA ILE A 194 -1.99 2.40 19.91
C ILE A 194 -0.75 1.51 19.79
N LEU A 195 -0.90 0.34 19.16
CA LEU A 195 0.22 -0.54 18.86
C LEU A 195 1.08 0.06 17.76
N ILE A 196 2.34 0.37 18.08
CA ILE A 196 3.33 0.75 17.07
C ILE A 196 3.80 -0.53 16.38
N GLU A 197 3.73 -0.55 15.06
CA GLU A 197 4.31 -1.63 14.28
C GLU A 197 5.82 -1.63 14.55
N MET A 198 6.27 -2.67 15.24
CA MET A 198 7.62 -2.80 15.77
C MET A 198 8.62 -2.85 14.62
N VAL A 199 9.16 -1.69 14.27
CA VAL A 199 10.39 -1.61 13.51
C VAL A 199 11.48 -2.02 14.49
N GLU A 200 12.19 -3.10 14.19
CA GLU A 200 13.37 -3.50 14.94
C GLU A 200 14.31 -2.29 15.04
N GLU A 201 14.44 -1.69 16.23
CA GLU A 201 15.48 -0.70 16.50
C GLU A 201 16.80 -1.46 16.56
N ASP A 202 17.43 -1.65 15.39
CA ASP A 202 18.80 -2.14 15.31
C ASP A 202 19.76 -1.05 15.82
N GLN A 203 20.01 -1.08 17.13
CA GLN A 203 21.29 -0.62 17.64
C GLN A 203 22.38 -1.60 17.19
N GLY A 204 22.95 -1.32 16.01
CA GLY A 204 24.13 -2.00 15.48
C GLY A 204 23.83 -2.85 14.25
N CYS A 205 23.98 -2.25 13.06
CA CYS A 205 23.86 -3.01 11.82
C CYS A 205 24.85 -4.17 11.80
N THR A 206 24.30 -5.37 11.69
CA THR A 206 25.04 -6.50 11.14
C THR A 206 24.39 -6.83 9.81
N ALA A 207 25.08 -6.43 8.73
CA ALA A 207 24.70 -6.76 7.37
C ALA A 207 24.55 -8.27 7.23
N THR A 208 23.31 -8.75 7.13
CA THR A 208 23.02 -10.10 6.64
C THR A 208 22.64 -9.98 5.18
N SER A 209 23.63 -10.23 4.32
CA SER A 209 23.47 -10.42 2.88
C SER A 209 22.55 -11.61 2.64
N THR A 210 21.25 -11.34 2.53
CA THR A 210 20.28 -12.33 2.08
C THR A 210 20.23 -12.22 0.55
N SER A 211 20.82 -13.19 -0.14
CA SER A 211 20.75 -13.31 -1.59
C SER A 211 19.31 -13.55 -2.01
N ALA A 212 18.61 -12.49 -2.38
CA ALA A 212 17.35 -12.58 -3.11
C ALA A 212 17.64 -13.15 -4.51
N ASN A 213 16.78 -14.04 -5.00
CA ASN A 213 16.78 -14.51 -6.38
C ASN A 213 16.69 -13.29 -7.31
N THR A 214 17.83 -12.86 -7.85
CA THR A 214 17.91 -11.84 -8.89
C THR A 214 17.61 -12.53 -10.21
N GLY A 215 16.42 -12.27 -10.76
CA GLY A 215 16.34 -12.10 -12.20
C GLY A 215 17.40 -11.09 -12.63
N GLU A 216 18.04 -11.27 -13.78
CA GLU A 216 19.20 -10.51 -14.25
C GLU A 216 18.99 -8.98 -14.16
N VAL A 217 19.31 -8.38 -13.02
CA VAL A 217 19.48 -6.93 -12.86
C VAL A 217 20.95 -6.67 -13.11
N SER A 218 21.25 -5.87 -14.14
CA SER A 218 22.61 -5.47 -14.51
C SER A 218 23.39 -5.00 -13.27
N ASN A 219 24.57 -5.58 -13.03
CA ASN A 219 25.56 -5.19 -12.00
C ASN A 219 26.16 -3.78 -12.21
N ASP A 220 25.52 -2.93 -13.02
CA ASP A 220 25.99 -1.60 -13.32
C ASP A 220 25.70 -0.66 -12.17
N LYS A 221 26.76 -0.11 -11.57
CA LYS A 221 26.64 0.95 -10.56
C LYS A 221 25.94 2.16 -11.18
N PRO A 222 24.91 2.73 -10.55
CA PRO A 222 24.23 3.91 -11.06
C PRO A 222 25.21 5.09 -11.15
N GLY A 223 25.07 5.90 -12.21
CA GLY A 223 25.85 7.12 -12.39
C GLY A 223 25.56 8.16 -11.30
N ARG A 224 26.45 9.15 -11.17
CA ARG A 224 26.37 10.21 -10.14
C ARG A 224 25.03 10.94 -10.09
N GLU A 225 24.47 11.34 -11.24
CA GLU A 225 23.20 12.05 -11.25
C GLU A 225 22.01 11.14 -10.88
N THR A 226 22.10 9.85 -11.20
CA THR A 226 21.13 8.84 -10.72
C THR A 226 21.24 8.64 -9.21
N LEU A 227 22.45 8.62 -8.64
CA LEU A 227 22.62 8.58 -7.18
C LEU A 227 22.03 9.82 -6.48
N LYS A 228 22.21 11.02 -7.03
CA LYS A 228 21.54 12.24 -6.52
C LYS A 228 20.02 12.21 -6.65
N LEU A 229 19.50 11.49 -7.64
CA LEU A 229 18.06 11.24 -7.73
C LEU A 229 17.63 10.31 -6.59
N MET A 230 18.38 9.23 -6.33
CA MET A 230 18.12 8.33 -5.20
C MET A 230 18.14 9.09 -3.88
N GLU A 231 19.18 9.89 -3.64
CA GLU A 231 19.32 10.75 -2.47
C GLU A 231 18.08 11.62 -2.27
N PHE A 232 17.61 12.29 -3.33
CA PHE A 232 16.42 13.14 -3.28
C PHE A 232 15.13 12.37 -2.93
N ILE A 233 14.91 11.19 -3.53
CA ILE A 233 13.67 10.43 -3.29
C ILE A 233 13.70 9.64 -1.98
N SER A 234 14.88 9.43 -1.38
CA SER A 234 15.07 8.80 -0.08
C SER A 234 15.26 9.80 1.08
N ASP A 235 15.27 11.10 0.80
CA ASP A 235 15.58 12.13 1.80
C ASP A 235 14.57 12.09 2.97
N LYS A 236 15.09 11.84 4.17
CA LYS A 236 14.28 11.69 5.39
C LYS A 236 13.44 12.94 5.68
N ARG A 237 14.04 14.14 5.56
CA ARG A 237 13.37 15.41 5.85
C ARG A 237 12.27 15.68 4.83
N TYR A 238 12.52 15.34 3.57
CA TYR A 238 11.51 15.45 2.52
C TYR A 238 10.27 14.59 2.82
N LEU A 239 10.50 13.34 3.23
CA LEU A 239 9.43 12.43 3.62
C LEU A 239 8.69 12.89 4.89
N GLU A 240 9.39 13.52 5.84
CA GLU A 240 8.78 14.14 7.04
C GLU A 240 7.88 15.32 6.68
N ILE A 241 8.36 16.24 5.83
CA ILE A 241 7.59 17.39 5.35
C ILE A 241 6.30 16.93 4.62
N ALA A 242 6.35 15.81 3.90
CA ALA A 242 5.16 15.24 3.25
C ALA A 242 4.09 14.83 4.28
N ILE A 243 4.49 14.19 5.40
CA ILE A 243 3.59 13.81 6.50
C ILE A 243 3.04 15.05 7.21
N GLU A 244 3.89 16.03 7.50
CA GLU A 244 3.48 17.29 8.14
C GLU A 244 2.45 18.07 7.29
N ASN A 245 2.62 18.07 5.97
CA ASN A 245 1.71 18.76 5.06
C ASN A 245 0.31 18.14 5.01
N ILE A 246 0.19 16.83 5.25
CA ILE A 246 -1.09 16.16 5.45
C ILE A 246 -1.78 16.67 6.73
N GLY A 247 -1.00 17.12 7.71
CA GLY A 247 -1.51 17.72 8.95
C GLY A 247 -1.68 16.72 10.08
N ILE A 248 -0.99 15.59 9.99
CA ILE A 248 -0.86 14.59 11.04
C ILE A 248 0.24 15.05 12.02
N HIS A 249 0.01 14.88 13.32
CA HIS A 249 0.99 15.31 14.31
C HIS A 249 2.25 14.42 14.22
N GLU A 250 3.43 15.05 14.19
CA GLU A 250 4.75 14.40 14.27
C GLU A 250 4.90 13.48 15.51
N LYS A 251 4.01 13.63 16.51
CA LYS A 251 3.99 12.88 17.76
C LYS A 251 3.26 11.54 17.67
N VAL A 252 2.43 11.30 16.66
CA VAL A 252 1.80 9.98 16.40
C VAL A 252 2.51 9.24 15.27
N PHE A 253 3.34 9.98 14.55
CA PHE A 253 4.32 9.49 13.60
C PHE A 253 5.69 9.97 14.06
N PRO A 254 6.18 9.51 15.24
CA PRO A 254 7.55 9.82 15.63
C PRO A 254 8.44 9.45 14.44
N SER A 255 9.39 10.34 14.13
CA SER A 255 10.22 10.46 12.92
C SER A 255 10.85 9.17 12.35
N CYS A 256 10.62 8.01 12.96
CA CYS A 256 11.15 6.70 12.63
C CYS A 256 10.09 5.63 12.26
N VAL A 257 8.78 5.79 12.55
CA VAL A 257 7.77 4.74 12.30
C VAL A 257 6.48 5.30 11.69
N VAL A 258 6.32 5.14 10.38
CA VAL A 258 4.99 5.21 9.76
C VAL A 258 4.34 3.85 10.01
N ASN A 259 3.20 3.82 10.69
CA ASN A 259 2.52 2.56 11.02
C ASN A 259 1.62 2.12 9.86
N LYS A 260 1.99 1.05 9.16
CA LYS A 260 1.21 0.56 8.01
C LYS A 260 -0.18 0.11 8.43
N GLY A 261 -0.28 -0.54 9.58
CA GLY A 261 -1.54 -0.98 10.16
C GLY A 261 -2.53 0.16 10.36
N LEU A 262 -2.08 1.32 10.86
CA LEU A 262 -2.93 2.51 11.00
C LEU A 262 -3.40 3.08 9.67
N ILE A 263 -2.55 3.07 8.63
CA ILE A 263 -2.95 3.55 7.30
C ILE A 263 -4.01 2.63 6.71
N VAL A 264 -3.83 1.32 6.81
CA VAL A 264 -4.80 0.30 6.35
C VAL A 264 -6.12 0.43 7.10
N TRP A 265 -6.07 0.57 8.43
CA TRP A 265 -7.26 0.85 9.24
C TRP A 265 -7.95 2.16 8.82
N GLY A 266 -7.17 3.21 8.53
CA GLY A 266 -7.68 4.48 8.03
C GLY A 266 -8.47 4.31 6.74
N PHE A 267 -7.99 3.51 5.78
CA PHE A 267 -8.72 3.21 4.56
C PHE A 267 -10.05 2.51 4.83
N SER A 268 -10.04 1.49 5.71
CA SER A 268 -11.26 0.78 6.12
C SER A 268 -12.30 1.71 6.74
N ILE A 269 -11.89 2.63 7.62
CA ILE A 269 -12.83 3.60 8.21
C ILE A 269 -13.41 4.55 7.15
N LEU A 270 -12.63 4.94 6.15
CA LEU A 270 -13.15 5.77 5.05
C LEU A 270 -14.14 4.99 4.16
N GLU A 271 -13.96 3.69 3.97
CA GLU A 271 -14.95 2.81 3.31
C GLU A 271 -16.25 2.75 4.12
N ASP A 272 -16.17 2.51 5.44
CA ASP A 272 -17.33 2.50 6.33
C ASP A 272 -18.08 3.86 6.34
N ILE A 273 -17.34 4.98 6.28
CA ILE A 273 -17.92 6.33 6.16
C ILE A 273 -18.65 6.49 4.83
N GLU A 274 -18.09 5.99 3.73
CA GLU A 274 -18.73 6.06 2.41
C GLU A 274 -20.06 5.33 2.40
N GLU A 275 -20.09 4.11 2.94
CA GLU A 275 -21.32 3.32 3.07
C GLU A 275 -22.35 4.02 3.96
N ALA A 276 -21.93 4.54 5.12
CA ALA A 276 -22.81 5.29 6.02
C ALA A 276 -23.37 6.57 5.38
N LEU A 277 -22.59 7.27 4.55
CA LEU A 277 -23.04 8.42 3.78
C LEU A 277 -24.10 8.03 2.74
N GLN A 278 -23.89 6.91 2.03
CA GLN A 278 -24.85 6.38 1.05
C GLN A 278 -26.17 5.96 1.70
N ASN A 279 -26.11 5.39 2.91
CA ASN A 279 -27.27 4.97 3.68
C ASN A 279 -27.96 6.11 4.47
N GLY A 280 -27.38 7.32 4.48
CA GLY A 280 -27.92 8.47 5.22
C GLY A 280 -27.77 8.36 6.75
N GLU A 281 -26.82 7.54 7.23
CA GLU A 281 -26.61 7.23 8.64
C GLU A 281 -25.75 8.30 9.35
N PHE A 282 -26.28 9.52 9.45
CA PHE A 282 -25.52 10.69 9.92
C PHE A 282 -24.84 10.50 11.30
N LYS A 283 -25.47 9.79 12.23
CA LYS A 283 -24.87 9.50 13.55
C LYS A 283 -23.63 8.61 13.43
N LEU A 284 -23.70 7.57 12.60
CA LEU A 284 -22.57 6.68 12.35
C LEU A 284 -21.44 7.43 11.66
N VAL A 285 -21.75 8.28 10.67
CA VAL A 285 -20.74 9.16 10.02
C VAL A 285 -20.01 10.04 11.04
N GLN A 286 -20.72 10.59 12.03
CA GLN A 286 -20.10 11.37 13.10
C GLN A 286 -19.17 10.55 13.99
N GLU A 287 -19.57 9.33 14.36
CA GLU A 287 -18.78 8.43 15.20
C GLU A 287 -17.52 7.92 14.47
N LEU A 288 -17.68 7.50 13.21
CA LEU A 288 -16.57 7.06 12.37
C LEU A 288 -15.61 8.22 12.05
N SER A 289 -16.13 9.42 11.75
CA SER A 289 -15.28 10.60 11.52
C SER A 289 -14.42 10.94 12.74
N LYS A 290 -15.03 10.91 13.95
CA LYS A 290 -14.28 11.12 15.20
C LYS A 290 -13.21 10.05 15.38
N SER A 291 -13.56 8.80 15.13
CA SER A 291 -12.63 7.66 15.22
C SER A 291 -11.46 7.86 14.28
N PHE A 292 -11.71 8.14 12.99
CA PHE A 292 -10.70 8.42 11.97
C PHE A 292 -9.70 9.50 12.39
N TYR A 293 -10.19 10.70 12.70
CA TYR A 293 -9.34 11.84 13.03
C TYR A 293 -8.59 11.66 14.36
N HIS A 294 -9.16 10.90 15.30
CA HIS A 294 -8.50 10.54 16.55
C HIS A 294 -7.42 9.49 16.34
N GLY A 295 -7.71 8.39 15.65
CA GLY A 295 -6.77 7.28 15.47
C GLY A 295 -5.54 7.63 14.63
N LEU A 296 -5.66 8.56 13.68
CA LEU A 296 -4.53 9.10 12.90
C LEU A 296 -3.95 10.39 13.48
N SER A 297 -4.51 10.91 14.58
CA SER A 297 -4.06 12.12 15.28
C SER A 297 -3.81 13.32 14.36
N TYR A 298 -4.82 13.66 13.56
CA TYR A 298 -4.81 14.87 12.75
C TYR A 298 -4.80 16.12 13.65
N SER A 299 -3.74 16.92 13.53
CA SER A 299 -3.47 18.14 14.32
C SER A 299 -4.00 19.42 13.64
N ARG A 300 -3.97 19.49 12.30
CA ARG A 300 -4.15 20.76 11.56
C ARG A 300 -5.58 21.27 11.37
N TYR A 301 -6.62 20.55 11.80
CA TYR A 301 -8.00 20.98 11.53
C TYR A 301 -8.77 21.30 12.83
N GLY A 302 -8.73 22.58 13.21
CA GLY A 302 -9.67 23.21 14.15
C GLY A 302 -11.09 23.41 13.57
N GLY A 303 -11.40 22.77 12.43
CA GLY A 303 -12.73 22.72 11.84
C GLY A 303 -13.56 21.55 12.36
N LYS A 304 -14.84 21.50 11.98
CA LYS A 304 -15.75 20.38 12.30
C LYS A 304 -15.15 19.07 11.75
N LYS A 305 -14.62 18.22 12.63
CA LYS A 305 -14.04 16.89 12.34
C LYS A 305 -15.12 15.92 11.87
N LEU A 306 -15.63 16.17 10.67
CA LEU A 306 -16.74 15.43 10.06
C LEU A 306 -16.48 15.25 8.57
N VAL A 307 -16.42 14.00 8.15
CA VAL A 307 -16.35 13.57 6.75
C VAL A 307 -17.79 13.43 6.24
N ASP A 308 -18.40 14.57 5.89
CA ASP A 308 -19.84 14.67 5.54
C ASP A 308 -20.12 14.69 4.03
N ASN A 309 -19.08 14.61 3.21
CA ASN A 309 -19.23 14.65 1.76
C ASN A 309 -18.11 13.91 1.04
N GLU A 310 -18.38 13.54 -0.20
CA GLU A 310 -17.49 12.81 -1.09
C GLU A 310 -16.15 13.53 -1.33
N TRP A 311 -16.15 14.86 -1.39
CA TRP A 311 -14.92 15.63 -1.59
C TRP A 311 -13.94 15.46 -0.42
N LYS A 312 -14.42 15.58 0.82
CA LYS A 312 -13.60 15.35 2.03
C LYS A 312 -13.10 13.92 2.08
N LEU A 313 -13.97 12.97 1.75
CA LEU A 313 -13.65 11.55 1.72
C LEU A 313 -12.50 11.26 0.73
N ASN A 314 -12.65 11.68 -0.54
CA ASN A 314 -11.64 11.47 -1.58
C ASN A 314 -10.33 12.21 -1.29
N ARG A 315 -10.41 13.38 -0.64
CA ARG A 315 -9.23 14.09 -0.17
C ARG A 315 -8.46 13.28 0.88
N LEU A 316 -9.12 12.81 1.94
CA LEU A 316 -8.48 12.01 3.00
C LEU A 316 -7.90 10.71 2.45
N ARG A 317 -8.58 10.08 1.49
CA ARG A 317 -8.08 8.90 0.80
C ARG A 317 -6.78 9.16 0.05
N LYS A 318 -6.66 10.30 -0.66
CA LYS A 318 -5.41 10.73 -1.32
C LYS A 318 -4.29 10.97 -0.29
N GLU A 319 -4.62 11.54 0.87
CA GLU A 319 -3.67 11.73 1.96
C GLU A 319 -3.17 10.38 2.53
N LEU A 320 -4.06 9.41 2.77
CA LEU A 320 -3.67 8.05 3.19
C LEU A 320 -2.80 7.33 2.16
N GLN A 321 -3.09 7.49 0.87
CA GLN A 321 -2.28 6.91 -0.20
C GLN A 321 -0.86 7.49 -0.19
N LEU A 322 -0.74 8.80 0.03
CA LEU A 322 0.57 9.44 0.18
C LEU A 322 1.32 8.91 1.42
N LEU A 323 0.64 8.67 2.54
CA LEU A 323 1.27 8.06 3.71
C LEU A 323 1.76 6.63 3.43
N MET A 324 0.99 5.84 2.70
CA MET A 324 1.40 4.49 2.29
C MET A 324 2.64 4.55 1.39
N ASP A 325 2.70 5.51 0.47
CA ASP A 325 3.87 5.69 -0.38
C ASP A 325 5.11 6.14 0.42
N VAL A 326 4.94 7.04 1.39
CA VAL A 326 6.01 7.45 2.32
C VAL A 326 6.48 6.27 3.16
N TRP A 327 5.56 5.40 3.62
CA TRP A 327 5.89 4.17 4.33
C TRP A 327 6.81 3.28 3.48
N ILE A 328 6.42 3.01 2.23
CA ILE A 328 7.22 2.22 1.28
C ILE A 328 8.62 2.83 1.10
N ALA A 329 8.71 4.15 0.89
CA ALA A 329 9.98 4.82 0.71
C ALA A 329 10.90 4.63 1.94
N ARG A 330 10.35 4.81 3.16
CA ARG A 330 11.11 4.62 4.40
C ARG A 330 11.51 3.17 4.64
N ASP A 331 10.63 2.23 4.33
CA ASP A 331 10.89 0.79 4.46
C ASP A 331 12.07 0.38 3.57
N LEU A 332 12.07 0.84 2.31
CA LEU A 332 13.20 0.64 1.40
C LEU A 332 14.50 1.28 1.91
N VAL A 333 14.46 2.48 2.50
CA VAL A 333 15.65 3.11 3.10
C VAL A 333 16.21 2.24 4.22
N LYS A 334 15.35 1.71 5.10
CA LYS A 334 15.76 0.83 6.20
C LYS A 334 16.43 -0.44 5.67
N GLU A 335 15.81 -1.12 4.70
CA GLU A 335 16.33 -2.36 4.10
C GLU A 335 17.69 -2.17 3.42
N THR A 336 18.01 -0.95 2.97
CA THR A 336 19.17 -0.68 2.11
C THR A 336 20.26 0.16 2.79
N THR A 337 20.07 0.54 4.05
CA THR A 337 21.05 1.32 4.81
C THR A 337 22.30 0.48 5.09
N VAL A 338 23.46 1.00 4.67
CA VAL A 338 24.79 0.43 4.96
C VAL A 338 25.55 1.40 5.85
N LEU A 339 26.02 0.92 7.01
CA LEU A 339 26.76 1.77 7.95
C LEU A 339 27.99 2.39 7.32
N ASN A 340 28.13 3.70 7.51
CA ASN A 340 29.28 4.49 7.09
C ASN A 340 29.57 4.48 5.59
N ASP A 341 28.62 4.09 4.73
CA ASP A 341 28.73 4.20 3.28
C ASP A 341 27.40 4.62 2.64
N GLU A 342 27.23 5.94 2.50
CA GLU A 342 26.03 6.54 1.89
C GLU A 342 25.90 6.16 0.41
N ASN A 343 26.99 6.13 -0.36
CA ASN A 343 26.94 5.78 -1.78
C ASN A 343 26.52 4.32 -1.99
N GLN A 344 27.01 3.42 -1.15
CA GLN A 344 26.59 2.03 -1.16
C GLN A 344 25.12 1.90 -0.75
N SER A 345 24.67 2.68 0.24
CA SER A 345 23.26 2.72 0.64
C SER A 345 22.35 3.17 -0.50
N LEU A 346 22.71 4.25 -1.19
CA LEU A 346 21.97 4.75 -2.36
C LEU A 346 22.00 3.78 -3.55
N THR A 347 23.12 3.07 -3.74
CA THR A 347 23.23 2.01 -4.75
C THR A 347 22.32 0.83 -4.41
N ALA A 348 22.31 0.39 -3.15
CA ALA A 348 21.40 -0.64 -2.67
C ALA A 348 19.93 -0.22 -2.80
N TYR A 349 19.62 1.04 -2.48
CA TYR A 349 18.29 1.64 -2.67
C TYR A 349 17.85 1.60 -4.14
N TYR A 350 18.73 2.02 -5.07
CA TYR A 350 18.48 1.92 -6.52
C TYR A 350 18.16 0.49 -6.96
N HIS A 351 18.98 -0.48 -6.55
CA HIS A 351 18.74 -1.89 -6.89
C HIS A 351 17.45 -2.42 -6.25
N ALA A 352 17.14 -2.01 -5.02
CA ALA A 352 15.90 -2.38 -4.35
C ALA A 352 14.66 -1.84 -5.08
N LEU A 353 14.73 -0.70 -5.77
CA LEU A 353 13.63 -0.20 -6.61
C LEU A 353 13.34 -1.11 -7.82
N ASN A 354 14.31 -1.93 -8.24
CA ASN A 354 14.18 -2.87 -9.37
C ASN A 354 13.71 -2.18 -10.66
N VAL A 355 14.36 -1.08 -11.02
CA VAL A 355 14.08 -0.28 -12.21
C VAL A 355 15.39 0.09 -12.89
N LYS A 356 15.41 0.08 -14.22
CA LYS A 356 16.54 0.58 -15.01
C LYS A 356 16.30 2.05 -15.35
N LEU A 357 17.20 2.92 -14.90
CA LEU A 357 17.18 4.35 -15.23
C LEU A 357 18.42 4.71 -16.06
N THR A 358 18.20 5.18 -17.28
CA THR A 358 19.26 5.63 -18.19
C THR A 358 19.18 7.14 -18.34
N LEU A 359 20.19 7.86 -17.85
CA LEU A 359 20.27 9.31 -17.97
C LEU A 359 20.38 9.70 -19.45
N MET A 360 19.53 10.62 -19.89
CA MET A 360 19.53 11.12 -21.27
C MET A 360 20.53 12.28 -21.43
N ASN A 361 21.10 12.41 -22.62
CA ASN A 361 21.97 13.54 -22.94
C ASN A 361 21.09 14.72 -23.41
N PRO A 362 21.29 15.94 -22.88
CA PRO A 362 20.58 17.13 -23.37
C PRO A 362 20.70 17.39 -24.87
N GLY A 363 21.75 16.89 -25.52
CA GLY A 363 21.91 16.98 -26.98
C GLY A 363 21.03 16.03 -27.80
N ASP A 364 20.37 15.05 -27.17
CA ASP A 364 19.58 14.04 -27.87
C ASP A 364 18.28 14.62 -28.42
N GLU A 365 17.87 14.18 -29.62
CA GLU A 365 16.62 14.63 -30.27
C GLU A 365 15.39 14.37 -29.39
N ILE A 366 15.32 13.21 -28.74
CA ILE A 366 14.22 12.84 -27.84
C ILE A 366 14.23 13.74 -26.59
N TYR A 367 15.41 14.08 -26.05
CA TYR A 367 15.51 14.99 -24.92
C TYR A 367 14.90 16.35 -25.29
N ASN A 368 15.34 16.93 -26.41
CA ASN A 368 14.85 18.22 -26.90
C ASN A 368 13.34 18.19 -27.17
N THR A 369 12.84 17.08 -27.70
CA THR A 369 11.41 16.88 -27.96
C THR A 369 10.58 16.90 -26.67
N ILE A 370 11.06 16.24 -25.61
CA ILE A 370 10.41 16.25 -24.28
C ILE A 370 10.53 17.62 -23.62
N GLU A 371 11.68 18.27 -23.73
CA GLU A 371 11.92 19.62 -23.19
C GLU A 371 10.98 20.65 -23.84
N ASN A 372 10.85 20.61 -25.17
CA ASN A 372 9.89 21.45 -25.89
C ASN A 372 8.45 21.18 -25.43
N TYR A 373 8.04 19.91 -25.29
CA TYR A 373 6.70 19.57 -24.82
C TYR A 373 6.44 20.09 -23.40
N PHE A 374 7.44 20.02 -22.52
CA PHE A 374 7.35 20.58 -21.17
C PHE A 374 7.22 22.10 -21.20
N MET A 375 8.06 22.77 -21.99
CA MET A 375 8.10 24.23 -22.10
C MET A 375 6.83 24.80 -22.74
N SER A 376 6.24 24.09 -23.69
CA SER A 376 5.06 24.55 -24.41
C SER A 376 3.74 24.33 -23.65
N THR A 377 3.78 23.53 -22.58
CA THR A 377 2.61 23.17 -21.78
C THR A 377 2.70 23.52 -20.29
N ARG A 378 3.76 24.22 -19.86
CA ARG A 378 3.89 24.79 -18.50
C ARG A 378 3.19 26.16 -18.38
N TYR A 379 2.74 26.53 -17.18
CA TYR A 379 2.26 27.90 -16.89
C TYR A 379 3.21 28.72 -15.99
N SER A 380 4.20 28.08 -15.37
CA SER A 380 5.09 28.72 -14.40
C SER A 380 6.55 28.53 -14.77
N ALA A 381 7.39 29.47 -14.34
CA ALA A 381 8.83 29.46 -14.53
C ALA A 381 9.44 28.25 -13.79
N THR A 382 9.52 27.13 -14.51
CA THR A 382 9.99 25.83 -14.07
C THR A 382 10.85 25.24 -15.16
N GLU A 383 11.99 24.66 -14.80
CA GLU A 383 12.94 24.10 -15.75
C GLU A 383 13.19 22.62 -15.47
N ILE A 384 13.39 21.85 -16.54
CA ILE A 384 13.88 20.48 -16.44
C ILE A 384 15.36 20.54 -16.06
N THR A 385 15.74 19.71 -15.10
CA THR A 385 17.15 19.54 -14.73
C THR A 385 17.75 18.30 -15.36
N HIS A 386 17.00 17.20 -15.36
CA HIS A 386 17.46 15.90 -15.84
C HIS A 386 16.26 15.06 -16.30
N ILE A 387 16.48 14.23 -17.31
CA ILE A 387 15.52 13.25 -17.81
C ILE A 387 16.22 11.89 -17.80
N TRP A 388 15.55 10.88 -17.24
CA TRP A 388 15.97 9.49 -17.37
C TRP A 388 14.92 8.73 -18.17
N GLN A 389 15.38 7.99 -19.17
CA GLN A 389 14.59 6.90 -19.73
C GLN A 389 14.48 5.80 -18.67
N MET A 390 13.27 5.30 -18.48
CA MET A 390 12.95 4.31 -17.48
C MET A 390 12.48 3.02 -18.13
N ASP A 391 12.91 1.90 -17.58
CA ASP A 391 12.43 0.58 -17.96
C ASP A 391 12.21 -0.27 -16.70
N ARG A 392 10.97 -0.73 -16.52
CA ARG A 392 10.55 -1.52 -15.36
C ARG A 392 10.27 -2.95 -15.79
N PRO A 393 10.79 -3.96 -15.07
CA PRO A 393 10.53 -5.36 -15.39
C PRO A 393 9.03 -5.68 -15.44
N GLY A 394 8.60 -6.42 -16.47
CA GLY A 394 7.20 -6.83 -16.66
C GLY A 394 6.29 -5.77 -17.28
N GLU A 395 6.69 -4.49 -17.30
CA GLU A 395 5.84 -3.41 -17.80
C GLU A 395 5.73 -3.43 -19.33
N ASP A 396 6.73 -3.98 -20.04
CA ASP A 396 6.72 -4.12 -21.50
C ASP A 396 5.73 -5.22 -21.92
N GLU A 397 5.85 -6.39 -21.30
CA GLU A 397 4.99 -7.55 -21.56
C GLU A 397 3.53 -7.23 -21.23
N ARG A 398 3.32 -6.55 -20.10
CA ARG A 398 1.99 -6.09 -19.68
C ARG A 398 1.39 -5.10 -20.68
N PHE A 399 2.18 -4.17 -21.20
CA PHE A 399 1.72 -3.15 -22.13
C PHE A 399 1.52 -3.68 -23.56
N ALA A 400 2.28 -4.70 -23.96
CA ALA A 400 2.14 -5.39 -25.24
C ALA A 400 0.77 -6.07 -25.43
N LEU A 401 0.04 -6.37 -24.34
CA LEU A 401 -1.36 -6.83 -24.39
C LEU A 401 -2.28 -5.85 -25.15
N HIS A 402 -1.90 -4.58 -25.21
CA HIS A 402 -2.64 -3.51 -25.88
C HIS A 402 -2.08 -3.19 -27.26
N ASP A 403 -1.31 -4.11 -27.87
CA ASP A 403 -0.65 -3.82 -29.13
C ASP A 403 -1.59 -3.58 -30.31
N ALA A 404 -2.79 -4.14 -30.25
CA ALA A 404 -3.84 -3.87 -31.22
C ALA A 404 -4.45 -2.45 -31.07
N ILE A 405 -4.38 -1.87 -29.87
CA ILE A 405 -4.95 -0.55 -29.56
C ILE A 405 -4.12 0.53 -30.28
N GLN A 406 -4.79 1.21 -31.20
CA GLN A 406 -4.31 2.41 -31.89
C GLN A 406 -4.53 3.66 -31.00
N ASN A 407 -4.21 4.86 -31.48
CA ASN A 407 -4.27 6.09 -30.69
C ASN A 407 -3.48 5.97 -29.37
N ARG A 408 -2.16 6.09 -29.49
CA ARG A 408 -1.24 6.12 -28.35
C ARG A 408 -0.79 7.55 -28.13
N ARG A 409 -0.62 7.96 -26.88
CA ARG A 409 -0.09 9.28 -26.55
C ARG A 409 0.96 9.18 -25.47
N LEU A 410 1.90 10.11 -25.50
CA LEU A 410 2.87 10.31 -24.45
C LEU A 410 2.36 11.43 -23.54
N LEU A 411 1.92 11.11 -22.33
CA LEU A 411 1.15 12.03 -21.45
C LEU A 411 1.82 12.22 -20.10
N TRP A 412 1.58 13.39 -19.50
CA TRP A 412 2.11 13.76 -18.19
C TRP A 412 1.38 13.07 -17.05
N PHE A 413 2.15 12.48 -16.14
CA PHE A 413 1.68 12.04 -14.84
C PHE A 413 2.46 12.77 -13.74
N CYS A 414 1.77 13.60 -12.97
CA CYS A 414 2.37 14.42 -11.93
C CYS A 414 1.83 13.99 -10.57
N THR A 415 2.72 13.85 -9.59
CA THR A 415 2.39 13.43 -8.23
C THR A 415 3.33 14.09 -7.23
N HIS A 416 3.09 13.91 -5.93
CA HIS A 416 4.03 14.30 -4.89
C HIS A 416 5.31 13.48 -5.02
N ALA A 417 6.50 14.08 -4.89
CA ALA A 417 7.73 13.31 -5.11
C ALA A 417 7.99 12.22 -4.05
N ALA A 418 7.23 12.22 -2.94
CA ALA A 418 7.28 11.17 -1.93
C ALA A 418 6.63 9.86 -2.44
N SER A 419 5.81 9.95 -3.49
CA SER A 419 5.28 8.78 -4.20
C SER A 419 6.27 8.13 -5.17
N THR A 420 7.42 8.77 -5.43
CA THR A 420 8.35 8.33 -6.48
C THR A 420 8.86 6.90 -6.22
N ALA A 421 9.31 6.59 -4.99
CA ALA A 421 9.83 5.27 -4.66
C ALA A 421 8.79 4.16 -4.87
N SER A 422 7.56 4.41 -4.42
CA SER A 422 6.41 3.52 -4.58
C SER A 422 6.08 3.27 -6.07
N ILE A 423 6.10 4.33 -6.89
CA ILE A 423 5.84 4.23 -8.34
C ILE A 423 6.99 3.50 -9.06
N LEU A 424 8.24 3.78 -8.73
CA LEU A 424 9.38 3.09 -9.34
C LEU A 424 9.37 1.59 -9.00
N LYS A 425 9.07 1.24 -7.75
CA LYS A 425 9.02 -0.15 -7.28
C LYS A 425 7.80 -0.90 -7.84
N TYR A 426 6.60 -0.38 -7.61
CA TYR A 426 5.34 -1.11 -7.85
C TYR A 426 4.57 -0.64 -9.09
N GLY A 427 4.87 0.54 -9.62
CA GLY A 427 4.21 1.10 -10.78
C GLY A 427 3.01 1.96 -10.42
N LEU A 428 2.40 2.54 -11.45
CA LEU A 428 1.13 3.24 -11.29
C LEU A 428 0.03 2.23 -11.00
N ARG A 429 -0.76 2.54 -9.97
CA ARG A 429 -1.86 1.70 -9.49
C ARG A 429 -3.15 2.49 -9.50
N ILE A 430 -4.22 1.88 -9.98
CA ILE A 430 -5.57 2.43 -9.84
C ILE A 430 -5.94 2.27 -8.37
N SER A 431 -6.02 3.41 -7.70
CA SER A 431 -6.55 3.44 -6.35
C SER A 431 -8.05 3.07 -6.44
N PRO A 432 -8.59 2.26 -5.51
CA PRO A 432 -10.03 1.99 -5.43
C PRO A 432 -10.86 3.25 -5.07
N LEU A 433 -10.19 4.40 -4.96
CA LEU A 433 -10.76 5.69 -4.61
C LEU A 433 -11.47 6.28 -5.82
N THR A 434 -12.70 6.73 -5.61
CA THR A 434 -13.50 7.43 -6.60
C THR A 434 -12.81 8.75 -6.98
N ASN A 435 -12.44 8.93 -8.26
CA ASN A 435 -12.07 10.23 -8.77
C ASN A 435 -13.31 11.13 -8.82
N GLU A 436 -13.14 12.41 -8.47
CA GLU A 436 -14.23 13.40 -8.41
C GLU A 436 -14.91 13.68 -9.77
N PHE A 437 -14.33 13.21 -10.88
CA PHE A 437 -14.90 13.35 -12.21
C PHE A 437 -15.45 12.04 -12.77
N VAL A 438 -14.67 10.95 -12.70
CA VAL A 438 -14.98 9.75 -13.48
C VAL A 438 -14.77 8.43 -12.72
N GLY A 439 -14.79 8.45 -11.39
CA GLY A 439 -14.58 7.24 -10.60
C GLY A 439 -13.14 6.71 -10.61
N PRO A 440 -12.87 5.50 -10.10
CA PRO A 440 -11.49 5.02 -9.90
C PRO A 440 -10.74 4.81 -11.23
N ALA A 441 -9.82 5.73 -11.54
CA ALA A 441 -8.99 5.71 -12.74
C ALA A 441 -7.67 6.44 -12.52
N LEU A 442 -6.64 6.06 -13.28
CA LEU A 442 -5.40 6.85 -13.39
C LEU A 442 -5.64 8.04 -14.32
N CYS A 443 -5.21 9.23 -13.89
CA CYS A 443 -5.37 10.48 -14.64
C CYS A 443 -4.04 10.96 -15.22
N PHE A 444 -4.02 11.19 -16.53
CA PHE A 444 -2.89 11.74 -17.28
C PHE A 444 -3.30 13.04 -17.95
N ASN A 445 -2.37 13.95 -18.16
CA ASN A 445 -2.67 15.28 -18.69
C ASN A 445 -1.92 15.54 -19.99
N SER A 446 -2.55 16.22 -20.94
CA SER A 446 -1.85 16.73 -22.12
C SER A 446 -0.97 17.94 -21.81
N THR A 447 -1.13 18.57 -20.65
CA THR A 447 -0.31 19.69 -20.19
C THR A 447 0.33 19.40 -18.84
N VAL A 448 1.57 19.86 -18.63
CA VAL A 448 2.26 19.66 -17.35
C VAL A 448 1.78 20.65 -16.28
N ALA A 449 1.26 21.80 -16.72
CA ALA A 449 0.66 22.88 -15.94
C ALA A 449 0.01 22.43 -14.63
N ASP A 450 -1.10 21.68 -14.71
CA ASP A 450 -1.86 21.28 -13.52
C ASP A 450 -1.04 20.51 -12.50
N GLY A 451 -0.10 19.70 -12.97
CA GLY A 451 0.80 18.90 -12.16
C GLY A 451 1.91 19.70 -11.47
N LEU A 452 2.29 20.87 -11.97
CA LEU A 452 3.35 21.70 -11.37
C LEU A 452 2.99 22.20 -9.96
N ARG A 453 1.72 22.09 -9.54
CA ARG A 453 1.31 22.37 -8.14
C ARG A 453 2.04 21.48 -7.14
N TYR A 454 2.41 20.25 -7.52
CA TYR A 454 3.17 19.34 -6.68
C TYR A 454 4.64 19.75 -6.51
N LEU A 455 5.14 20.71 -7.30
CA LEU A 455 6.48 21.28 -7.16
C LEU A 455 6.54 22.50 -6.22
N LYS A 456 5.39 23.06 -5.83
CA LYS A 456 5.32 24.37 -5.14
C LYS A 456 5.97 24.39 -3.76
N SER A 457 5.94 23.28 -3.04
CA SER A 457 6.41 23.24 -1.63
C SER A 457 7.93 23.12 -1.50
N LEU A 458 8.63 22.60 -2.51
CA LEU A 458 10.00 22.08 -2.36
C LEU A 458 10.99 22.65 -3.39
N HIS A 459 10.52 23.54 -4.26
CA HIS A 459 11.25 24.11 -5.41
C HIS A 459 11.81 23.10 -6.40
N HIS A 460 11.75 21.80 -6.09
CA HIS A 460 12.15 20.66 -6.90
C HIS A 460 11.06 19.59 -6.82
N GLY A 461 10.96 18.76 -7.85
CA GLY A 461 10.13 17.57 -7.79
C GLY A 461 10.27 16.69 -9.01
N ILE A 462 9.41 15.67 -9.04
CA ILE A 462 9.45 14.58 -10.01
C ILE A 462 8.17 14.58 -10.81
N ILE A 463 8.34 14.41 -12.13
CA ILE A 463 7.27 14.28 -13.10
C ILE A 463 7.53 13.01 -13.89
N PHE A 464 6.48 12.30 -14.24
CA PHE A 464 6.55 11.13 -15.09
C PHE A 464 5.93 11.42 -16.45
N LEU A 465 6.46 10.76 -17.47
CA LEU A 465 5.90 10.76 -18.81
C LEU A 465 5.66 9.31 -19.22
N ALA A 466 4.40 9.01 -19.57
CA ALA A 466 3.92 7.66 -19.81
C ALA A 466 3.36 7.52 -21.22
N GLU A 467 3.71 6.43 -21.90
CA GLU A 467 3.00 6.00 -23.09
C GLU A 467 1.68 5.36 -22.65
N VAL A 468 0.57 5.89 -23.17
CA VAL A 468 -0.78 5.44 -22.84
C VAL A 468 -1.50 5.00 -24.10
N ALA A 469 -2.01 3.77 -24.09
CA ALA A 469 -2.85 3.22 -25.16
C ALA A 469 -4.30 3.69 -24.96
N LEU A 470 -4.64 4.87 -25.49
CA LEU A 470 -5.94 5.51 -25.29
C LEU A 470 -7.06 4.85 -26.06
N GLY A 471 -6.76 4.29 -27.24
CA GLY A 471 -7.76 3.63 -28.08
C GLY A 471 -8.90 4.56 -28.45
N LYS A 472 -10.13 4.02 -28.40
CA LYS A 472 -11.34 4.81 -28.62
C LYS A 472 -11.71 5.57 -27.34
N GLU A 473 -11.77 6.89 -27.46
CA GLU A 473 -12.02 7.80 -26.34
C GLU A 473 -13.53 8.04 -26.13
N HIS A 474 -14.01 7.98 -24.89
CA HIS A 474 -15.27 8.62 -24.49
C HIS A 474 -14.99 10.04 -24.04
N GLN A 475 -15.48 11.04 -24.78
CA GLN A 475 -15.25 12.44 -24.47
C GLN A 475 -16.44 13.07 -23.71
N PHE A 476 -16.19 13.56 -22.50
CA PHE A 476 -17.09 14.49 -21.83
C PHE A 476 -16.82 15.91 -22.34
N LYS A 477 -17.86 16.58 -22.86
CA LYS A 477 -17.78 17.98 -23.27
C LYS A 477 -18.14 18.90 -22.09
N GLY A 478 -17.39 19.99 -21.92
CA GLY A 478 -17.59 20.96 -20.84
C GLY A 478 -17.34 20.37 -19.44
N VAL A 479 -18.17 20.73 -18.46
CA VAL A 479 -18.07 20.30 -17.04
C VAL A 479 -18.59 18.86 -16.81
N GLY A 480 -18.81 18.08 -17.87
CA GLY A 480 -19.38 16.73 -17.80
C GLY A 480 -18.53 15.77 -16.95
N SER A 481 -19.19 15.01 -16.07
CA SER A 481 -18.57 14.01 -15.19
C SER A 481 -19.55 12.87 -14.90
N ASN A 482 -19.01 11.68 -14.61
CA ASN A 482 -19.77 10.53 -14.12
C ASN A 482 -18.92 9.74 -13.11
N ARG A 483 -19.08 10.08 -11.82
CA ARG A 483 -18.29 9.52 -10.72
C ARG A 483 -18.53 8.03 -10.48
N SER A 484 -19.64 7.48 -10.99
CA SER A 484 -19.99 6.06 -10.87
C SER A 484 -19.28 5.17 -11.88
N LEU A 485 -18.46 5.73 -12.78
CA LEU A 485 -17.73 4.94 -13.75
C LEU A 485 -16.64 4.10 -13.07
N THR A 486 -16.67 2.80 -13.31
CA THR A 486 -15.62 1.84 -12.90
C THR A 486 -14.83 1.30 -14.10
N ALA A 487 -15.23 1.69 -15.31
CA ALA A 487 -14.59 1.37 -16.57
C ALA A 487 -14.90 2.47 -17.60
N ALA A 488 -14.14 2.50 -18.69
CA ALA A 488 -14.54 3.29 -19.86
C ALA A 488 -15.91 2.82 -20.38
N SER A 489 -16.66 3.72 -21.01
CA SER A 489 -17.98 3.37 -21.55
C SER A 489 -17.90 2.29 -22.61
N GLN A 490 -19.00 1.55 -22.80
CA GLN A 490 -19.03 0.40 -23.70
C GLN A 490 -18.43 0.72 -25.09
N GLY A 491 -17.42 -0.06 -25.48
CA GLY A 491 -16.71 0.09 -26.75
C GLY A 491 -15.78 1.30 -26.82
N CYS A 492 -15.38 1.86 -25.68
CA CYS A 492 -14.29 2.83 -25.52
C CYS A 492 -13.22 2.22 -24.60
N ASP A 493 -11.98 2.66 -24.77
CA ASP A 493 -10.81 2.18 -24.04
C ASP A 493 -10.32 3.21 -23.00
N SER A 494 -10.77 4.46 -23.11
CA SER A 494 -10.42 5.55 -22.20
C SER A 494 -11.55 6.59 -22.09
N VAL A 495 -11.45 7.45 -21.08
CA VAL A 495 -12.33 8.61 -20.89
C VAL A 495 -11.51 9.89 -20.95
N VAL A 496 -12.02 10.91 -21.63
CA VAL A 496 -11.37 12.22 -21.78
C VAL A 496 -12.29 13.31 -21.26
N VAL A 497 -11.76 14.16 -20.40
CA VAL A 497 -12.42 15.38 -19.94
C VAL A 497 -11.64 16.57 -20.50
N SER A 498 -12.32 17.40 -21.29
CA SER A 498 -11.70 18.55 -21.92
C SER A 498 -11.29 19.62 -20.91
N GLY A 499 -10.12 20.22 -21.13
CA GLY A 499 -9.64 21.38 -20.36
C GLY A 499 -9.87 22.73 -21.04
N ASP A 500 -9.41 23.77 -20.36
CA ASP A 500 -9.30 25.18 -20.77
C ASP A 500 -8.15 25.43 -21.77
N ARG A 501 -7.35 24.42 -22.10
CA ARG A 501 -6.38 24.46 -23.19
C ARG A 501 -6.27 23.11 -23.85
N PHE A 502 -5.96 23.11 -25.14
CA PHE A 502 -5.69 21.90 -25.88
C PHE A 502 -4.39 22.00 -26.67
N THR A 503 -3.81 20.83 -26.91
CA THR A 503 -2.64 20.62 -27.76
C THR A 503 -3.14 20.38 -29.18
N ASP A 504 -2.75 21.23 -30.13
CA ASP A 504 -3.08 21.07 -31.54
C ASP A 504 -2.24 19.93 -32.18
N PRO A 505 -2.88 18.84 -32.65
CA PRO A 505 -2.18 17.73 -33.27
C PRO A 505 -1.37 18.09 -34.50
N GLU A 506 -1.66 19.21 -35.18
CA GLU A 506 -0.86 19.67 -36.33
C GLU A 506 0.59 20.03 -35.94
N ASN A 507 0.81 20.38 -34.67
CA ASN A 507 2.12 20.69 -34.13
C ASN A 507 2.79 19.49 -33.44
N ASP A 508 2.25 18.29 -33.56
CA ASP A 508 2.83 17.12 -32.92
C ASP A 508 4.02 16.58 -33.74
N SER A 509 5.15 16.36 -33.05
CA SER A 509 6.20 15.48 -33.57
C SER A 509 5.89 14.04 -33.18
N LYS A 510 6.68 13.08 -33.67
CA LYS A 510 6.45 11.66 -33.41
C LYS A 510 7.70 11.01 -32.83
N ILE A 511 7.52 10.30 -31.73
CA ILE A 511 8.55 9.42 -31.16
C ILE A 511 8.16 7.98 -31.46
N ARG A 512 9.13 7.14 -31.83
CA ARG A 512 8.88 5.73 -32.15
C ARG A 512 9.17 4.85 -30.94
N PHE A 513 8.14 4.14 -30.44
CA PHE A 513 8.27 3.11 -29.42
C PHE A 513 7.84 1.75 -30.00
N HIS A 514 8.73 0.74 -29.95
CA HIS A 514 8.47 -0.62 -30.47
C HIS A 514 7.79 -0.65 -31.86
N GLY A 515 8.25 0.21 -32.77
CA GLY A 515 7.72 0.30 -34.13
C GLY A 515 6.45 1.14 -34.31
N LYS A 516 5.86 1.67 -33.23
CA LYS A 516 4.68 2.53 -33.26
C LYS A 516 5.05 3.99 -33.11
N GLU A 517 4.44 4.84 -33.91
CA GLU A 517 4.60 6.28 -33.81
C GLU A 517 3.64 6.83 -32.75
N VAL A 518 4.20 7.52 -31.77
CA VAL A 518 3.47 8.15 -30.68
C VAL A 518 3.62 9.67 -30.82
N PRO A 519 2.51 10.40 -31.06
CA PRO A 519 2.55 11.86 -31.12
C PRO A 519 2.95 12.46 -29.78
N ILE A 520 3.74 13.52 -29.84
CA ILE A 520 4.12 14.37 -28.72
C ILE A 520 4.02 15.83 -29.15
N HIS A 521 3.35 16.63 -28.34
CA HIS A 521 3.03 18.00 -28.72
C HIS A 521 4.27 18.90 -28.70
N GLN A 522 4.44 19.75 -29.72
CA GLN A 522 5.54 20.72 -29.80
C GLN A 522 5.06 22.17 -29.90
N GLY A 523 3.76 22.40 -30.10
CA GLY A 523 3.16 23.73 -30.18
C GLY A 523 2.85 24.33 -28.80
N MET A 524 2.57 25.63 -28.76
CA MET A 524 1.99 26.26 -27.56
C MET A 524 0.56 25.78 -27.36
N ALA A 525 0.20 25.45 -26.11
CA ALA A 525 -1.17 25.09 -25.78
C ALA A 525 -2.14 26.25 -26.08
N ILE A 526 -3.22 25.96 -26.80
CA ILE A 526 -4.17 26.96 -27.33
C ILE A 526 -5.34 27.13 -26.36
N GLU A 527 -5.80 28.37 -26.17
CA GLU A 527 -7.02 28.68 -25.41
C GLU A 527 -8.27 28.41 -26.28
N PRO A 528 -9.21 27.55 -25.83
CA PRO A 528 -10.47 27.29 -26.51
C PRO A 528 -11.49 28.41 -26.23
N GLU A 529 -12.56 28.43 -27.02
CA GLU A 529 -13.67 29.37 -26.87
C GLU A 529 -14.54 29.12 -25.60
N ALA A 530 -14.39 27.97 -24.94
CA ALA A 530 -15.21 27.55 -23.80
C ALA A 530 -14.38 27.02 -22.64
N PHE A 531 -14.79 27.34 -21.41
CA PHE A 531 -14.13 26.90 -20.18
C PHE A 531 -14.38 25.40 -19.87
N GLY A 532 -13.33 24.69 -19.44
CA GLY A 532 -13.29 23.30 -18.97
C GLY A 532 -12.87 23.18 -17.49
N ASN A 533 -12.66 21.94 -17.05
CA ASN A 533 -12.38 21.62 -15.63
C ASN A 533 -10.89 21.58 -15.26
N PHE A 534 -10.03 21.52 -16.26
CA PHE A 534 -8.59 21.34 -16.16
C PHE A 534 -7.89 22.38 -17.02
N TYR A 535 -6.64 22.69 -16.74
CA TYR A 535 -5.86 23.57 -17.62
C TYR A 535 -5.58 22.92 -18.98
N GLY A 536 -5.40 21.59 -19.02
CA GLY A 536 -5.29 20.81 -20.25
C GLY A 536 -6.31 19.66 -20.30
N ASN A 537 -6.34 18.89 -21.38
CA ASN A 537 -7.17 17.69 -21.41
C ASN A 537 -6.67 16.66 -20.40
N ALA A 538 -7.61 16.08 -19.65
CA ALA A 538 -7.36 14.99 -18.72
C ALA A 538 -7.86 13.67 -19.32
N TYR A 539 -6.99 12.66 -19.31
CA TYR A 539 -7.20 11.32 -19.85
C TYR A 539 -7.24 10.32 -18.69
N PHE A 540 -8.33 9.57 -18.60
CA PHE A 540 -8.60 8.65 -17.52
C PHE A 540 -8.57 7.21 -18.02
N ILE A 541 -7.76 6.39 -17.35
CA ILE A 541 -7.45 5.02 -17.73
C ILE A 541 -7.84 4.08 -16.59
N TYR A 542 -8.66 3.07 -16.94
CA TYR A 542 -9.25 2.11 -15.99
C TYR A 542 -8.53 0.76 -15.98
N ASN A 543 -7.50 0.59 -16.79
CA ASN A 543 -6.67 -0.60 -16.78
C ASN A 543 -5.18 -0.20 -16.80
N GLU A 544 -4.48 -0.54 -15.71
CA GLU A 544 -3.04 -0.25 -15.53
C GLU A 544 -2.17 -0.81 -16.66
N SER A 545 -2.59 -1.90 -17.30
CA SER A 545 -1.86 -2.49 -18.41
C SER A 545 -1.85 -1.64 -19.68
N GLN A 546 -2.76 -0.66 -19.81
CA GLN A 546 -2.75 0.33 -20.91
C GLN A 546 -1.67 1.41 -20.74
N ILE A 547 -0.83 1.31 -19.72
CA ILE A 547 0.14 2.34 -19.36
C ILE A 547 1.53 1.73 -19.28
N ARG A 548 2.48 2.42 -19.91
CA ARG A 548 3.90 2.19 -19.76
C ARG A 548 4.63 3.48 -19.41
N LEU A 549 5.19 3.55 -18.22
CA LEU A 549 6.07 4.65 -17.85
C LEU A 549 7.33 4.63 -18.74
N ARG A 550 7.65 5.75 -19.40
CA ARG A 550 8.80 5.86 -20.32
C ARG A 550 9.91 6.74 -19.76
N TYR A 551 9.56 7.81 -19.06
CA TYR A 551 10.54 8.76 -18.53
C TYR A 551 10.19 9.22 -17.12
N ILE A 552 11.23 9.45 -16.33
CA ILE A 552 11.18 10.18 -15.07
C ILE A 552 11.99 11.48 -15.26
N ILE A 553 11.41 12.59 -14.82
CA ILE A 553 11.91 13.93 -15.08
C ILE A 553 12.04 14.64 -13.74
N ARG A 554 13.23 15.17 -13.48
CA ARG A 554 13.46 16.06 -12.33
C ARG A 554 13.35 17.49 -12.80
N ALA A 555 12.39 18.22 -12.24
CA ALA A 555 12.18 19.63 -12.54
C ALA A 555 12.39 20.49 -11.29
N LYS A 556 12.71 21.77 -11.50
CA LYS A 556 12.79 22.76 -10.43
C LYS A 556 12.15 24.08 -10.85
N ARG A 557 11.81 24.92 -9.88
CA ARG A 557 11.25 26.25 -10.12
C ARG A 557 12.38 27.26 -10.32
N GLU A 558 12.24 28.11 -11.33
CA GLU A 558 13.13 29.26 -11.54
C GLU A 558 12.85 30.31 -10.45
N TYR A 559 13.90 31.00 -9.98
CA TYR A 559 13.84 32.00 -8.91
C TYR A 559 13.34 33.36 -9.40
#